data_AF-A0A4R3N242-F1
#
_entry.id   AF-A0A4R3N242-F1
#
_cell.length_a   1.000
_cell.length_b   1.000
_cell.length_c   1.000
_cell.angle_alpha   90.00
_cell.angle_beta   90.00
_cell.angle_gamma   90.00
#
_symmetry.space_group_name_H-M   'P 1'
#
loop_
_entity.id
_entity.type
_entity.pdbx_description
1 polymer ?
#
loop_
_entity_poly.entity_id
_entity_poly.type
_entity_poly.pdbx_seq_one_letter_code
_entity_poly.pdbx_strand_id
1 'polypeptide(L)' 'MKEMFILLLIVLSVVFANACLQGVSNAVKFHYMCGADIPWYAAYFLDPGQCPGYGQKSAPSEPAP' A
#
# COMPACT_ATOMS: atom_id res chain seq x y z
N MET A 1 7.60 -20.28 30.13
CA MET A 1 8.18 -19.13 29.40
C MET A 1 8.28 -19.35 27.88
N LYS A 2 8.58 -20.57 27.41
CA LYS A 2 8.72 -20.87 25.97
C LYS A 2 7.43 -20.66 25.15
N GLU A 3 6.27 -21.05 25.69
CA GLU A 3 4.95 -20.84 25.07
C GLU A 3 4.62 -19.35 24.81
N MET A 4 4.91 -18.47 25.78
CA MET A 4 4.68 -17.02 25.66
C MET A 4 5.57 -16.39 24.57
N PHE A 5 6.79 -16.89 24.40
CA PHE A 5 7.70 -16.43 23.37
C PHE A 5 7.21 -16.80 21.97
N ILE A 6 6.65 -18.00 21.80
CA ILE A 6 6.07 -18.45 20.53
C ILE A 6 4.85 -17.60 20.16
N LEU A 7 3.96 -17.33 21.12
CA LEU A 7 2.81 -16.45 20.90
C LEU A 7 3.25 -15.04 20.46
N LEU A 8 4.29 -14.49 21.09
CA LEU A 8 4.84 -13.19 20.73
C LEU A 8 5.41 -13.17 19.30
N LEU A 9 6.13 -14.21 18.89
CA LEU A 9 6.63 -14.34 17.51
C LEU A 9 5.49 -14.42 16.48
N ILE A 10 4.42 -15.14 16.80
CA ILE A 10 3.25 -15.23 15.92
C ILE A 10 2.61 -13.85 15.76
N VAL A 11 2.37 -13.13 16.87
CA VAL A 11 1.81 -11.77 16.81
C VAL A 11 2.67 -10.84 15.97
N LEU A 12 3.99 -10.85 16.17
CA LEU A 12 4.92 -10.05 15.37
C LEU A 12 4.86 -10.42 13.88
N SER A 13 4.81 -11.71 13.53
CA SER A 13 4.70 -12.14 12.14
C SER A 13 3.39 -11.70 11.48
N VAL A 14 2.28 -11.73 12.20
CA VAL A 14 0.97 -11.28 11.69
C VAL A 14 0.96 -9.77 11.47
N VAL A 15 1.49 -9.00 12.42
CA VAL A 15 1.62 -7.54 12.28
C VAL A 15 2.52 -7.19 11.08
N PHE A 16 3.65 -7.88 10.93
CA PHE A 16 4.56 -7.68 9.81
C PHE A 16 3.92 -8.03 8.46
N ALA A 17 3.22 -9.16 8.37
CA ALA A 17 2.51 -9.56 7.15
C ALA A 17 1.44 -8.53 6.75
N ASN A 18 0.69 -8.01 7.72
CA ASN A 18 -0.32 -6.98 7.47
C ASN A 18 0.31 -5.66 6.98
N ALA A 19 1.45 -5.27 7.56
CA ALA A 19 2.19 -4.08 7.14
C ALA A 19 2.72 -4.22 5.71
N CYS A 20 3.26 -5.39 5.34
CA CYS A 20 3.69 -5.67 3.97
C CYS A 20 2.52 -5.58 2.98
N LEU A 21 1.36 -6.18 3.29
CA LEU A 21 0.19 -6.14 2.41
C LEU A 21 -0.32 -4.71 2.19
N GLN A 22 -0.41 -3.91 3.25
CA GLN A 22 -0.81 -2.49 3.13
C GLN A 22 0.23 -1.66 2.38
N GLY A 23 1.51 -1.82 2.69
CA GLY A 23 2.60 -1.10 2.03
C GLY A 23 2.67 -1.40 0.53
N VAL A 24 2.54 -2.67 0.14
CA VAL A 24 2.51 -3.07 -1.28
C VAL A 24 1.28 -2.52 -1.98
N SER A 25 0.10 -2.62 -1.34
CA SER A 25 -1.15 -2.06 -1.89
C SER A 25 -1.03 -0.56 -2.14
N ASN A 26 -0.48 0.19 -1.19
CA ASN A 26 -0.25 1.62 -1.34
C ASN A 26 0.80 1.93 -2.40
N ALA A 27 1.93 1.20 -2.43
CA ALA A 27 2.97 1.38 -3.45
C ALA A 27 2.41 1.23 -4.87
N VAL A 28 1.57 0.20 -5.07
CA VAL A 28 0.88 -0.02 -6.33
C VAL A 28 -0.07 1.14 -6.66
N LYS A 29 -0.86 1.61 -5.69
CA LYS A 29 -1.73 2.79 -5.88
C LYS A 29 -0.94 4.04 -6.26
N PHE A 30 0.20 4.30 -5.59
CA PHE A 30 1.08 5.41 -5.91
C PHE A 30 1.64 5.32 -7.34
N HIS A 31 2.03 4.12 -7.76
CA HIS A 31 2.47 3.88 -9.14
C HIS A 31 1.36 4.18 -10.15
N TYR A 32 0.15 3.65 -9.95
CA TYR A 32 -0.96 3.84 -10.89
C TYR A 32 -1.55 5.25 -10.90
N MET A 33 -1.70 5.87 -9.73
CA MET A 33 -2.36 7.17 -9.58
C MET A 33 -1.41 8.33 -9.82
N CYS A 34 -0.15 8.20 -9.38
CA CYS A 34 0.81 9.30 -9.34
C CYS A 34 2.00 9.07 -10.28
N GLY A 35 2.13 7.88 -10.88
CA GLY A 35 3.28 7.54 -11.73
C GLY A 35 4.61 7.46 -10.95
N ALA A 36 4.54 7.33 -9.62
CA ALA A 36 5.69 7.33 -8.74
C ALA A 36 5.96 5.93 -8.22
N ASP A 37 7.17 5.42 -8.47
CA ASP A 37 7.64 4.15 -7.93
C ASP A 37 8.15 4.36 -6.49
N ILE A 38 7.26 4.14 -5.53
CA ILE A 38 7.56 4.23 -4.11
C ILE A 38 7.68 2.81 -3.54
N PRO A 39 8.77 2.50 -2.82
CA PRO A 39 8.91 1.17 -2.23
C PRO A 39 7.86 0.95 -1.12
N TRP A 40 7.41 -0.29 -0.98
CA TRP A 40 6.30 -0.68 -0.08
C TRP A 40 6.48 -0.21 1.37
N TYR A 41 7.71 -0.21 1.89
CA TYR A 41 8.01 0.20 3.26
C TYR A 41 7.80 1.71 3.48
N ALA A 42 8.03 2.51 2.44
CA ALA A 42 7.76 3.95 2.48
C ALA A 42 6.27 4.22 2.22
N ALA A 43 5.68 3.49 1.26
CA ALA A 43 4.28 3.60 0.91
C ALA A 43 3.31 3.19 2.05
N TYR A 44 3.76 2.40 3.02
CA TYR A 44 2.99 2.08 4.22
C TYR A 44 2.61 3.33 5.03
N PHE A 45 3.50 4.34 5.08
CA PHE A 45 3.28 5.57 5.85
C PHE A 45 2.66 6.71 5.02
N LEU A 46 2.53 6.52 3.71
CA LEU A 46 2.06 7.53 2.78
C LEU A 46 0.61 7.27 2.43
N ASP A 47 -0.22 8.31 2.48
CA ASP A 47 -1.62 8.23 2.08
C ASP A 47 -1.75 8.47 0.56
N PRO A 48 -2.22 7.49 -0.23
CA PRO A 48 -2.35 7.64 -1.68
C PRO A 48 -3.35 8.73 -2.09
N GLY A 49 -4.25 9.15 -1.18
CA GLY A 49 -5.20 10.25 -1.39
C GLY A 49 -4.54 11.62 -1.50
N GLN A 50 -3.30 11.78 -1.03
CA GLN A 50 -2.55 13.04 -1.15
C GLN A 50 -1.89 13.24 -2.51
N CYS A 51 -2.03 12.29 -3.44
CA CYS A 51 -1.51 12.48 -4.78
C CYS A 51 -2.35 13.48 -5.59
N PRO A 52 -1.71 14.42 -6.30
CA PRO A 52 -2.36 15.31 -7.26
C PRO A 52 -2.79 14.50 -8.49
N GLY A 53 -3.90 13.77 -8.36
CA GLY A 53 -4.36 12.79 -9.36
C GLY A 53 -5.44 11.83 -8.84
N TYR A 54 -5.63 11.74 -7.51
CA TYR A 54 -6.63 10.86 -6.87
C TYR A 54 -8.10 11.21 -7.24
N GLY A 55 -8.32 12.36 -7.89
CA GLY A 55 -9.61 12.78 -8.45
C GLY A 55 -9.61 12.98 -9.98
N GLN A 56 -8.55 12.59 -10.69
CA GLN A 56 -8.39 12.86 -12.14
C GLN A 56 -8.15 11.61 -13.02
N LYS A 57 -8.43 10.40 -12.52
CA LYS A 57 -8.45 9.19 -13.35
C LYS A 57 -9.75 8.40 -13.20
N SER A 58 -10.81 8.94 -13.79
CA SER A 58 -11.85 8.15 -14.45
C SER A 58 -12.75 9.07 -15.28
N ALA A 59 -12.18 9.76 -16.27
CA ALA A 59 -12.91 9.85 -17.53
C ALA A 59 -12.55 8.56 -18.27
N PRO A 60 -13.51 7.67 -18.55
CA PRO A 60 -13.29 6.64 -19.56
C PRO A 60 -12.84 7.39 -20.81
N SER A 61 -11.73 6.99 -21.40
CA SER A 61 -11.34 7.45 -22.73
C SER A 61 -12.45 7.04 -23.69
N GLU A 62 -13.41 7.95 -23.88
CA GLU A 62 -14.43 7.90 -24.92
C GLU A 62 -13.68 7.72 -26.25
N PRO A 63 -14.05 6.72 -27.08
CA PRO A 63 -13.43 6.57 -28.38
C PRO A 63 -13.79 7.81 -29.21
N ALA A 64 -12.77 8.53 -29.65
CA ALA A 64 -12.89 9.67 -30.56
C ALA A 64 -13.60 9.23 -31.87
N PRO A 65 -14.36 10.15 -32.52
CA PRO A 65 -15.30 9.86 -33.62
C PRO A 65 -14.66 9.25 -34.88
#